data_AF-A0A1W4WV98-F1
#
_entry.id   AF-A0A1W4WV98-F1
#
_cell.length_a   1.000
_cell.length_b   1.000
_cell.length_c   1.000
_cell.angle_alpha   90.00
_cell.angle_beta   90.00
_cell.angle_gamma   90.00
#
_symmetry.space_group_name_H-M   'P 1'
#
loop_
_entity.id
_entity.type
_entity.pdbx_description
1 polymer ?
#
loop_
_entity_poly.entity_id
_entity_poly.type
_entity_poly.pdbx_seq_one_letter_code
_entity_poly.pdbx_strand_id
1 'polypeptide(L)'
;MNETLLLRGVLLGHNGWVTQIATNPKYPDLILSASRDKTLIVWELTRDEAQYGIPKKRLYGHSHFVSDVVLSSDGNYALSGSWDKTLRLWDLAAGKTTRRFEDHTKLEDFFFILILICVLRLKISTCVLLQLVLITGI
;
A
#
# COMPACT_ATOMS: atom_id res chain seq x y z
N MET A 1 21.82 -26.80 2.44
CA MET A 1 20.38 -27.01 2.21
C MET A 1 20.01 -26.21 0.99
N ASN A 2 19.49 -26.84 -0.06
CA ASN A 2 18.98 -26.11 -1.22
C ASN A 2 17.52 -25.80 -0.96
N GLU A 3 17.22 -24.56 -0.58
CA GLU A 3 15.86 -24.07 -0.52
C GLU A 3 15.41 -23.67 -1.93
N THR A 4 14.35 -24.30 -2.41
CA THR A 4 13.75 -23.97 -3.71
C THR A 4 12.37 -23.36 -3.50
N LEU A 5 12.10 -22.25 -4.20
CA LEU A 5 10.79 -21.60 -4.18
C LEU A 5 9.85 -22.33 -5.14
N LEU A 6 8.71 -22.77 -4.63
CA LEU A 6 7.64 -23.40 -5.40
C LEU A 6 6.42 -22.49 -5.40
N LEU A 7 5.76 -22.38 -6.55
CA LEU A 7 4.45 -21.72 -6.65
C LEU A 7 3.43 -22.50 -5.81
N ARG A 8 2.81 -21.84 -4.82
CA ARG A 8 1.84 -22.46 -3.91
C ARG A 8 0.38 -22.15 -4.21
N GLY A 9 0.11 -21.13 -5.04
CA GLY A 9 -1.24 -20.78 -5.44
C GLY A 9 -1.32 -19.36 -5.98
N VAL A 10 -2.53 -18.91 -6.27
CA VAL A 10 -2.82 -17.62 -6.91
C VAL A 10 -3.90 -16.84 -6.17
N LEU A 11 -3.80 -15.52 -6.19
CA LEU A 11 -4.82 -14.59 -5.71
C LEU A 11 -5.50 -13.93 -6.91
N LEU A 12 -6.79 -14.24 -7.13
CA LEU A 12 -7.55 -13.75 -8.28
C LEU A 12 -8.59 -12.72 -7.81
N GLY A 13 -8.63 -11.55 -8.47
CA GLY A 13 -9.66 -10.56 -8.18
C GLY A 13 -9.41 -9.14 -8.71
N HIS A 14 -8.16 -8.74 -8.95
CA HIS A 14 -7.89 -7.47 -9.63
C HIS A 14 -8.26 -7.55 -11.12
N ASN A 15 -8.81 -6.47 -11.67
CA ASN A 15 -9.17 -6.35 -13.09
C ASN A 15 -8.14 -5.49 -13.87
N GLY A 16 -6.89 -5.54 -13.44
CA GLY A 16 -5.82 -4.72 -13.96
C GLY A 16 -4.49 -5.13 -13.34
N TRP A 17 -3.39 -4.59 -13.87
CA TRP A 17 -2.05 -4.92 -13.39
C TRP A 17 -1.90 -4.59 -11.90
N VAL A 18 -1.46 -5.57 -11.13
CA VAL A 18 -1.02 -5.36 -9.74
C VAL A 18 0.28 -4.58 -9.78
N THR A 19 0.27 -3.37 -9.23
CA THR A 19 1.40 -2.44 -9.27
C THR A 19 2.29 -2.56 -8.05
N GLN A 20 1.71 -2.89 -6.90
CA GLN A 20 2.43 -3.04 -5.64
C GLN A 20 1.74 -4.02 -4.69
N ILE A 21 2.53 -4.67 -3.84
CA ILE A 21 2.09 -5.50 -2.72
C ILE A 21 2.71 -5.01 -1.41
N ALA A 22 1.91 -4.92 -0.36
CA ALA A 22 2.34 -4.59 1.00
C ALA A 22 1.93 -5.71 1.98
N THR A 23 2.81 -6.00 2.93
CA THR A 23 2.62 -7.00 3.99
C THR A 23 2.95 -6.40 5.36
N ASN A 24 2.40 -6.98 6.43
CA ASN A 24 2.75 -6.60 7.78
C ASN A 24 3.14 -7.87 8.58
N PRO A 25 4.33 -7.94 9.19
CA PRO A 25 4.78 -9.12 9.93
C PRO A 25 3.90 -9.45 11.14
N LYS A 26 3.19 -8.46 11.71
CA LYS A 26 2.23 -8.66 12.81
C LYS A 26 0.98 -9.40 12.35
N TYR A 27 0.61 -9.29 11.06
CA TYR A 27 -0.57 -9.91 10.48
C TYR A 27 -0.17 -10.71 9.23
N PRO A 28 0.50 -11.87 9.39
CA PRO A 28 1.06 -12.63 8.29
C PRO A 28 0.01 -13.23 7.33
N ASP A 29 -1.26 -13.27 7.75
CA ASP A 29 -2.37 -13.76 6.95
C ASP A 29 -3.03 -12.65 6.11
N LEU A 30 -2.55 -11.40 6.23
CA LEU A 30 -3.09 -10.25 5.52
C LEU A 30 -2.10 -9.71 4.50
N ILE A 31 -2.56 -9.61 3.25
CA ILE A 31 -1.83 -8.97 2.15
C ILE A 31 -2.66 -7.80 1.64
N LEU A 32 -2.00 -6.70 1.29
CA LEU A 32 -2.62 -5.59 0.58
C LEU A 32 -1.99 -5.47 -0.81
N SER A 33 -2.81 -5.37 -1.84
CA SER A 33 -2.34 -5.11 -3.20
C SER A 33 -2.97 -3.86 -3.78
N ALA A 34 -2.21 -3.13 -4.59
CA ALA A 34 -2.65 -2.01 -5.40
C ALA A 34 -2.68 -2.39 -6.87
N SER A 35 -3.59 -1.79 -7.65
CA SER A 35 -3.74 -2.12 -9.07
C SER A 35 -4.11 -0.92 -9.94
N ARG A 36 -3.82 -1.07 -11.24
CA ARG A 36 -4.32 -0.21 -12.32
C ARG A 36 -5.84 -0.28 -12.50
N ASP A 37 -6.54 -1.23 -11.87
CA ASP A 37 -8.01 -1.21 -11.82
C ASP A 37 -8.59 -0.10 -10.91
N LYS A 38 -7.71 0.76 -10.35
CA LYS A 38 -8.02 1.91 -9.49
C LYS A 38 -8.46 1.52 -8.08
N THR A 39 -8.28 0.25 -7.71
CA THR A 39 -8.65 -0.28 -6.40
C THR A 39 -7.44 -0.83 -5.67
N LEU A 40 -7.61 -0.97 -4.36
CA LEU A 40 -6.75 -1.81 -3.53
C LEU A 40 -7.57 -2.98 -3.02
N ILE A 41 -6.93 -4.13 -2.84
CA ILE A 41 -7.56 -5.32 -2.25
C ILE A 41 -6.79 -5.74 -1.00
N VAL A 42 -7.51 -5.86 0.10
CA VAL A 42 -7.06 -6.55 1.32
C VAL A 42 -7.44 -8.01 1.17
N TRP A 43 -6.44 -8.88 1.20
CA TRP A 43 -6.57 -10.32 1.10
C TRP A 43 -6.43 -10.98 2.46
N GLU A 44 -7.18 -12.05 2.66
CA GLU A 44 -6.98 -12.99 3.75
C GLU A 44 -6.43 -14.30 3.17
N LEU A 45 -5.26 -14.73 3.65
CA LEU A 45 -4.58 -15.92 3.17
C LEU A 45 -5.14 -17.17 3.86
N THR A 46 -5.77 -18.03 3.07
CA THR A 46 -6.25 -19.35 3.51
C THR A 46 -5.18 -20.42 3.32
N ARG A 47 -4.20 -20.18 2.44
CA ARG A 47 -3.11 -21.11 2.05
C ARG A 47 -3.59 -22.43 1.45
N ASP A 48 -4.80 -22.42 0.87
CA ASP A 48 -5.31 -23.54 0.09
C ASP A 48 -4.68 -23.52 -1.31
N GLU A 49 -4.31 -24.69 -1.85
CA GLU A 49 -3.68 -24.81 -3.16
C GLU A 49 -4.63 -24.41 -4.30
N ALA A 50 -5.93 -24.64 -4.13
CA ALA A 50 -6.95 -24.25 -5.12
C ALA A 50 -7.21 -22.73 -5.11
N GLN A 51 -7.22 -22.12 -3.93
CA GLN A 51 -7.41 -20.68 -3.74
C GLN A 51 -6.58 -20.20 -2.55
N TYR A 52 -5.40 -19.62 -2.82
CA TYR A 52 -4.41 -19.30 -1.78
C TYR A 52 -4.88 -18.23 -0.78
N GLY A 53 -5.86 -17.43 -1.19
CA GLY A 53 -6.50 -16.44 -0.35
C GLY A 53 -7.73 -15.84 -1.01
N ILE A 54 -8.53 -15.18 -0.18
CA ILE A 54 -9.79 -14.56 -0.57
C ILE A 54 -9.72 -13.04 -0.41
N PRO A 55 -10.37 -12.25 -1.29
CA PRO A 55 -10.45 -10.81 -1.13
C PRO A 55 -11.39 -10.49 0.05
N LYS A 56 -10.82 -10.05 1.17
CA LYS A 56 -11.57 -9.66 2.37
C LYS A 56 -12.22 -8.29 2.20
N LYS A 57 -11.52 -7.35 1.55
CA LYS A 57 -12.02 -5.99 1.34
C LYS A 57 -11.48 -5.37 0.08
N ARG A 58 -12.32 -4.57 -0.59
CA ARG A 58 -11.95 -3.75 -1.74
C ARG A 58 -12.07 -2.29 -1.37
N LEU A 59 -10.99 -1.54 -1.58
CA LEU A 59 -10.91 -0.12 -1.28
C LEU A 59 -11.10 0.66 -2.57
N TYR A 60 -12.24 1.34 -2.66
CA TYR A 60 -12.62 2.18 -3.81
C TYR A 60 -12.46 3.65 -3.46
N GLY A 61 -12.01 4.43 -4.43
CA GLY A 61 -12.00 5.88 -4.30
C GLY A 61 -11.03 6.60 -5.22
N HIS A 62 -9.92 5.95 -5.60
CA HIS A 62 -9.02 6.54 -6.59
C HIS A 62 -9.71 6.62 -7.97
N SER A 63 -9.52 7.74 -8.66
CA SER A 63 -10.10 7.94 -10.01
C SER A 63 -9.16 7.50 -11.13
N HIS A 64 -7.90 7.20 -10.82
CA HIS A 64 -6.90 6.67 -11.74
C HIS A 64 -6.07 5.55 -11.10
N PHE A 65 -5.19 4.95 -11.89
CA PHE A 65 -4.29 3.85 -11.51
C PHE A 65 -3.61 4.10 -10.18
N VAL A 66 -3.68 3.12 -9.29
CA VAL A 66 -2.92 3.13 -8.04
C VAL A 66 -1.50 2.68 -8.35
N SER A 67 -0.52 3.53 -8.08
CA SER A 67 0.88 3.25 -8.39
C SER A 67 1.60 2.53 -7.25
N ASP A 68 1.23 2.81 -6.01
CA ASP A 68 1.94 2.31 -4.83
C ASP A 68 1.02 2.21 -3.61
N VAL A 69 1.40 1.37 -2.65
CA VAL A 69 0.71 1.19 -1.37
C VAL A 69 1.66 0.73 -0.27
N VAL A 70 1.45 1.24 0.94
CA VAL A 70 2.05 0.70 2.17
C VAL A 70 1.03 0.50 3.29
N LEU A 71 1.38 -0.41 4.19
CA LEU A 71 0.69 -0.64 5.45
C LEU A 71 1.41 0.07 6.59
N SER A 72 0.65 0.61 7.54
CA SER A 72 1.20 1.07 8.81
C SER A 72 1.76 -0.11 9.61
N SER A 73 2.73 0.16 10.47
CA SER A 73 3.35 -0.86 11.33
C SER A 73 2.36 -1.54 12.29
N ASP A 74 1.35 -0.80 12.74
CA ASP A 74 0.26 -1.31 13.57
C ASP A 74 -0.80 -2.09 12.77
N GLY A 75 -0.74 -2.03 11.43
CA GLY A 75 -1.62 -2.69 10.46
C GLY A 75 -3.05 -2.15 10.41
N ASN A 76 -3.33 -1.01 11.04
CA ASN A 76 -4.66 -0.42 11.05
C ASN A 76 -4.92 0.46 9.82
N TYR A 77 -3.86 1.00 9.22
CA TYR A 77 -3.95 1.94 8.12
C TYR A 77 -3.18 1.47 6.89
N ALA A 78 -3.64 1.93 5.74
CA ALA A 78 -2.88 1.89 4.50
C ALA A 78 -2.76 3.28 3.90
N LEU A 79 -1.63 3.58 3.26
CA LEU A 79 -1.45 4.78 2.46
C LEU A 79 -1.22 4.35 1.01
N SER A 80 -1.99 4.91 0.09
CA SER A 80 -1.84 4.63 -1.34
C SER A 80 -1.62 5.90 -2.14
N GLY A 81 -0.83 5.77 -3.22
CA GLY A 81 -0.63 6.82 -4.20
C GLY A 81 -1.23 6.45 -5.55
N SER A 82 -1.80 7.45 -6.23
CA SER A 82 -2.45 7.25 -7.52
C SER A 82 -2.09 8.35 -8.51
N TRP A 83 -2.20 8.00 -9.78
CA TRP A 83 -2.13 8.90 -10.92
C TRP A 83 -3.28 9.92 -10.97
N ASP A 84 -4.26 9.81 -10.07
CA ASP A 84 -5.26 10.87 -9.83
C ASP A 84 -4.70 12.08 -9.07
N LYS A 85 -3.37 12.11 -8.88
CA LYS A 85 -2.61 13.17 -8.19
C LYS A 85 -2.93 13.26 -6.71
N THR A 86 -3.46 12.19 -6.11
CA THR A 86 -3.79 12.16 -4.69
C THR A 86 -3.17 10.97 -3.97
N LEU A 87 -2.83 11.20 -2.69
CA LEU A 87 -2.60 10.12 -1.74
C LEU A 87 -3.87 9.90 -0.93
N ARG A 88 -4.13 8.65 -0.54
CA ARG A 88 -5.27 8.30 0.32
C ARG A 88 -4.82 7.47 1.50
N LEU A 89 -5.20 7.93 2.69
CA LEU A 89 -5.10 7.16 3.92
C LEU A 89 -6.39 6.37 4.11
N TRP A 90 -6.26 5.06 4.30
CA TRP A 90 -7.36 4.13 4.48
C TRP A 90 -7.32 3.58 5.89
N ASP A 91 -8.46 3.57 6.56
CA ASP A 91 -8.67 2.74 7.74
C ASP A 91 -9.09 1.35 7.27
N LEU A 92 -8.31 0.31 7.61
CA LEU A 92 -8.55 -1.05 7.15
C LEU A 92 -9.71 -1.72 7.88
N ALA A 93 -9.94 -1.38 9.16
CA ALA A 93 -11.06 -1.89 9.93
C ALA A 93 -12.37 -1.35 9.38
N ALA A 94 -12.47 -0.02 9.20
CA ALA A 94 -13.64 0.62 8.63
C ALA A 94 -13.76 0.37 7.11
N GLY A 95 -12.63 0.25 6.41
CA GLY A 95 -12.54 0.10 4.95
C GLY A 95 -12.97 1.32 4.17
N LYS A 96 -12.69 2.50 4.72
CA LYS A 96 -13.01 3.78 4.12
C LYS A 96 -11.76 4.65 4.08
N THR A 97 -11.71 5.56 3.11
CA THR A 97 -10.70 6.62 3.11
C THR A 97 -10.97 7.52 4.31
N THR A 98 -9.97 7.72 5.16
CA THR A 98 -10.04 8.66 6.29
C THR A 98 -9.52 10.04 5.89
N ARG A 99 -8.51 10.09 5.02
CA ARG A 99 -7.94 11.34 4.52
C ARG A 99 -7.52 11.23 3.06
N ARG A 100 -7.66 12.34 2.34
CA ARG A 100 -7.18 12.55 0.98
C ARG A 100 -6.17 13.69 1.00
N PHE A 101 -5.01 13.46 0.40
CA PHE A 101 -3.96 14.47 0.24
C PHE A 101 -3.91 14.87 -1.23
N GLU A 102 -4.08 16.17 -1.49
CA GLU A 102 -4.19 16.75 -2.83
C GLU A 102 -2.93 17.59 -3.13
N ASP A 103 -2.88 18.23 -4.30
CA ASP A 103 -1.81 19.14 -4.74
C ASP A 103 -0.47 18.53 -5.23
N HIS A 104 -0.39 17.21 -5.45
CA HIS A 104 0.73 16.55 -6.14
C HIS A 104 0.68 16.80 -7.66
N THR A 105 0.83 18.07 -8.04
CA THR A 105 0.50 18.58 -9.38
C THR A 105 1.61 18.42 -10.42
N LYS A 106 2.85 18.08 -10.02
CA LYS A 106 3.97 17.91 -10.97
C LYS A 106 4.25 16.44 -11.25
N LEU A 107 4.53 16.14 -12.52
CA LEU A 107 4.93 14.80 -13.00
C LEU A 107 6.21 14.27 -12.33
N GLU A 108 7.00 15.14 -11.73
CA GLU A 108 8.24 14.80 -11.02
C GLU A 108 8.00 14.37 -9.56
N ASP A 109 6.81 14.64 -9.01
CA ASP A 109 6.41 14.26 -7.64
C ASP A 109 6.10 12.76 -7.53
N PHE A 110 5.98 12.04 -8.65
CA PHE A 110 5.78 10.58 -8.63
C PHE A 110 6.98 9.83 -8.07
N PHE A 111 8.20 10.37 -8.20
CA PHE A 111 9.39 9.84 -7.52
C PHE A 111 9.36 10.10 -6.00
N PHE A 112 8.74 11.20 -5.57
CA PHE A 112 8.59 11.55 -4.15
C PHE A 112 7.55 10.70 -3.43
N ILE A 113 6.51 10.22 -4.11
CA ILE A 113 5.54 9.28 -3.54
C ILE A 113 6.24 7.99 -3.07
N LEU A 114 7.20 7.48 -3.85
CA LEU A 114 8.02 6.32 -3.49
C LEU A 114 8.95 6.62 -2.29
N ILE A 115 9.49 7.84 -2.19
CA ILE A 115 10.39 8.27 -1.10
C ILE A 115 9.60 8.49 0.21
N LEU A 116 8.43 9.14 0.18
CA LEU A 116 7.60 9.38 1.36
C LEU A 116 7.05 8.07 1.94
N ILE A 117 6.70 7.13 1.05
CA ILE A 117 6.28 5.77 1.40
C ILE A 117 7.46 4.96 1.98
N CYS A 118 8.68 5.11 1.46
CA CYS A 118 9.90 4.54 2.04
C CYS A 118 10.29 5.15 3.40
N VAL A 119 10.04 6.44 3.64
CA VAL A 119 10.28 7.10 4.95
C VAL A 119 9.38 6.52 6.05
N LEU A 120 8.16 6.09 5.71
CA LEU A 120 7.28 5.35 6.64
C LEU A 120 7.77 3.91 6.92
N ARG A 121 8.69 3.38 6.11
CA ARG A 121 9.23 2.01 6.23
C ARG A 121 10.39 1.90 7.25
N LEU A 122 10.97 3.02 7.68
CA LEU A 122 12.02 3.07 8.68
C LEU A 122 11.45 3.71 9.94
N LYS A 123 11.44 2.99 11.06
CA LYS A 123 11.00 3.46 12.39
C LYS A 123 11.68 4.79 12.78
N ILE A 124 11.11 5.93 12.42
CA ILE A 124 11.57 7.22 12.91
C ILE A 124 10.85 7.47 14.23
N SER A 125 11.56 7.13 15.31
CA SER A 125 11.41 7.80 16.60
C SER A 125 11.36 9.30 16.36
N THR A 126 10.44 9.99 17.03
CA THR A 126 10.02 11.39 16.87
C THR A 126 11.12 12.46 16.71
N CYS A 127 12.40 12.10 16.89
CA CYS A 127 13.56 12.97 16.78
C CYS A 127 13.98 13.32 15.34
N VAL A 128 13.84 12.43 14.35
CA VAL A 128 14.36 12.70 12.98
C VAL A 128 13.38 13.50 12.11
N LEU A 129 12.10 13.59 12.52
CA LEU A 129 11.13 14.48 11.86
C LEU A 129 11.59 15.95 11.93
N LEU A 130 12.31 16.34 12.99
CA LEU A 130 12.88 17.69 13.12
C LEU A 130 14.10 17.92 12.21
N GLN A 131 14.86 16.87 11.89
CA GLN A 131 16.06 17.01 11.05
C GLN A 131 15.74 17.10 9.56
N LEU A 132 14.65 16.48 9.09
CA LEU A 132 14.25 16.61 7.68
C LEU A 132 13.61 17.98 7.38
N VAL A 133 12.92 18.59 8.36
CA VAL A 133 12.44 19.98 8.27
C VAL A 133 13.61 20.97 8.16
N LEU A 134 14.73 20.69 8.84
CA LEU A 134 15.93 21.54 8.79
C LEU A 134 16.75 21.42 7.50
N ILE A 135 16.60 20.34 6.71
CA ILE A 135 17.37 20.15 5.46
C ILE A 135 16.64 20.71 4.23
N THR A 136 15.32 20.90 4.28
CA THR A 136 14.57 21.52 3.16
C THR A 136 14.40 23.03 3.28
N GLY A 137 14.97 23.68 4.31
CA GLY A 137 15.14 25.15 4.33
C GLY A 137 13.87 25.96 4.04
N ILE A 138 12.76 25.61 4.69
CA ILE A 138 11.59 26.49 4.85
C ILE A 138 11.32 26.65 6.34
#